data_AF-Q4RAG2-F1
#
_entry.id   AF-Q4RAG2-F1
#
_cell.length_a   1.000
_cell.length_b   1.000
_cell.length_c   1.000
_cell.angle_alpha   90.00
_cell.angle_beta   90.00
_cell.angle_gamma   90.00
#
_symmetry.space_group_name_H-M   'P 1'
#
loop_
_entity.id
_entity.type
_entity.pdbx_description
1 polymer ?
#
loop_
_entity_poly.entity_id
_entity_poly.type
_entity_poly.pdbx_seq_one_letter_code
_entity_poly.pdbx_strand_id
1 'polypeptide(L)' 'YQDKRIAGGYETVPTDDIHMKQIGFNKEWLHFIREFISPVTLKVFSGYYTKV' A
#
# COMPACT_ATOMS: atom_id res chain seq x y z
N TYR A 1 -6.29 -13.62 -9.06
CA TYR A 1 -5.96 -12.44 -8.23
C TYR A 1 -6.49 -11.23 -8.96
N GLN A 2 -7.63 -10.68 -8.56
CA GLN A 2 -8.14 -9.45 -9.17
C GLN A 2 -7.67 -8.28 -8.33
N ASP A 3 -6.87 -7.43 -8.95
CA ASP A 3 -6.48 -6.14 -8.40
C ASP A 3 -7.68 -5.20 -8.47
N LYS A 4 -8.04 -4.55 -7.35
CA LYS A 4 -9.16 -3.61 -7.29
C LYS A 4 -8.69 -2.25 -7.82
N ARG A 5 -8.41 -2.18 -9.11
CA ARG A 5 -7.96 -0.96 -9.80
C ARG A 5 -9.15 -0.04 -10.10
N ILE A 6 -8.95 1.28 -9.98
CA ILE A 6 -9.96 2.29 -10.39
C ILE A 6 -9.88 2.41 -11.91
N ALA A 7 -10.92 2.00 -12.62
CA ALA A 7 -10.95 1.96 -14.08
C ALA A 7 -10.89 3.33 -14.78
N GLY A 8 -10.86 4.44 -14.03
CA GLY A 8 -11.14 5.80 -14.55
C GLY A 8 -9.96 6.77 -14.68
N GLY A 9 -8.73 6.39 -14.33
CA GLY A 9 -7.61 7.35 -14.39
C GLY A 9 -6.24 6.68 -14.47
N TYR A 10 -5.71 6.56 -15.68
CA TYR A 10 -4.29 6.35 -16.01
C TYR A 10 -3.54 5.26 -15.20
N GLU A 11 -3.95 4.00 -15.34
CA GLU A 11 -3.10 2.86 -14.93
C GLU A 11 -3.46 1.55 -15.68
N THR A 12 -3.75 1.63 -16.98
CA THR A 12 -4.08 0.46 -17.81
C THR A 12 -2.85 -0.35 -18.24
N VAL A 13 -1.65 0.06 -17.84
CA VAL A 13 -0.41 -0.66 -18.19
C VAL A 13 -0.22 -1.80 -17.18
N PRO A 14 -0.26 -3.07 -17.61
CA PRO A 14 0.10 -4.17 -16.74
C PRO A 14 1.56 -4.02 -16.33
N THR A 15 1.83 -4.21 -15.05
CA THR A 15 3.16 -4.25 -14.47
C THR A 15 3.59 -5.69 -14.32
N ASP A 16 4.86 -5.98 -14.58
CA ASP A 16 5.46 -7.27 -14.26
C ASP A 16 5.97 -7.23 -12.82
N ASP A 17 5.04 -7.36 -11.86
CA ASP A 17 5.31 -7.24 -10.42
C ASP A 17 4.89 -8.48 -9.62
N ILE A 18 5.40 -8.55 -8.39
CA ILE A 18 5.07 -9.59 -7.42
C ILE A 18 4.53 -8.92 -6.17
N HIS A 19 3.26 -9.17 -5.87
CA HIS A 19 2.66 -8.69 -4.63
C HIS A 19 3.20 -9.48 -3.42
N MET A 20 3.41 -8.80 -2.29
CA MET A 20 3.87 -9.42 -1.04
C MET A 20 2.98 -10.59 -0.57
N LYS A 21 1.69 -10.58 -0.92
CA LYS A 21 0.78 -11.70 -0.65
C LYS A 21 1.14 -12.97 -1.42
N GLN A 22 1.65 -12.86 -2.65
CA GLN A 22 2.06 -14.02 -3.47
C GLN A 22 3.25 -14.76 -2.87
N ILE A 23 4.12 -14.05 -2.15
CA ILE A 23 5.31 -14.64 -1.49
C ILE A 23 5.14 -14.81 0.03
N GLY A 24 3.93 -14.64 0.56
CA GLY A 24 3.63 -14.87 1.98
C GLY A 24 4.06 -13.75 2.94
N PHE A 25 4.60 -12.62 2.44
CA PHE A 25 5.14 -11.51 3.22
C PHE A 25 4.13 -10.38 3.54
N ASN A 26 2.84 -10.64 3.35
CA ASN A 26 1.82 -9.60 3.49
C ASN A 26 1.74 -9.04 4.92
N LYS A 27 2.01 -9.84 5.96
CA LYS A 27 1.92 -9.39 7.35
C LYS A 27 3.08 -8.49 7.72
N GLU A 28 4.27 -8.88 7.30
CA GLU A 28 5.54 -8.17 7.45
C GLU A 28 5.45 -6.81 6.75
N TRP A 29 4.91 -6.78 5.54
CA TRP A 29 4.67 -5.55 4.79
C TRP A 29 3.70 -4.59 5.51
N LEU A 30 2.58 -5.12 6.02
CA LEU A 30 1.64 -4.31 6.78
C LEU A 30 2.22 -3.79 8.11
N HIS A 31 3.03 -4.61 8.79
CA HIS A 31 3.75 -4.17 9.99
C HIS A 31 4.72 -3.04 9.66
N PHE A 32 5.51 -3.17 8.60
CA PHE A 32 6.43 -2.12 8.15
C PHE A 32 5.71 -0.79 7.87
N ILE A 33 4.56 -0.84 7.17
CA ILE A 33 3.77 0.37 6.89
C ILE A 33 3.31 1.04 8.19
N ARG A 34 2.77 0.26 9.14
CA ARG A 34 2.24 0.80 10.40
C ARG A 34 3.34 1.40 11.28
N GLU A 35 4.47 0.71 11.42
CA GLU A 35 5.54 1.16 12.33
C GLU A 35 6.35 2.32 11.77
N PHE A 36 6.57 2.35 10.45
CA PHE A 36 7.52 3.30 9.85
C PHE A 36 6.86 4.35 8.95
N ILE A 37 5.89 3.94 8.12
CA ILE A 37 5.30 4.85 7.12
C ILE A 37 4.19 5.71 7.73
N SER A 38 3.36 5.15 8.61
CA SER A 38 2.27 5.90 9.26
C SER A 38 2.76 7.10 10.08
N PRO A 39 3.82 7.01 10.92
CA PRO A 39 4.34 8.17 11.64
C PRO A 39 4.90 9.26 10.71
N VAL A 40 5.58 8.87 9.63
CA VAL A 40 6.11 9.82 8.63
C VAL A 40 4.95 10.53 7.92
N THR A 41 3.92 9.79 7.52
CA THR A 41 2.74 10.34 6.86
C THR A 41 2.04 11.35 7.75
N LEU A 42 1.80 11.02 9.03
CA LEU A 42 1.18 11.93 9.98
C LEU A 42 2.02 13.22 10.19
N LYS A 43 3.35 13.08 10.24
CA LYS A 43 4.26 14.21 10.41
C LYS A 43 4.24 15.15 9.20
N VAL A 44 4.18 14.61 7.99
CA VAL A 44 4.19 15.39 6.74
C VAL A 44 2.81 15.97 6.44
N PHE A 45 1.75 15.22 6.74
CA PHE A 45 0.36 15.56 6.48
C PHE A 45 -0.43 15.63 7.79
N SER A 46 -0.19 16.67 8.58
CA SER A 46 -0.84 16.89 9.87
C SER A 46 -2.36 16.74 9.78
N GLY A 47 -2.93 15.89 10.63
CA GLY A 47 -4.37 15.60 10.66
C GLY A 47 -4.83 14.45 9.76
N TYR A 48 -3.95 13.88 8.93
CA TYR A 48 -4.21 12.66 8.18
C TYR A 48 -3.77 11.41 8.97
N TYR A 49 -4.74 10.63 9.44
CA TYR A 49 -4.49 9.41 10.19
C TYR A 49 -4.59 8.19 9.26
N THR A 50 -3.50 7.44 9.15
CA THR A 50 -3.53 6.14 8.45
C THR A 50 -4.47 5.20 9.20
N LYS A 51 -5.38 4.54 8.48
CA LYS A 51 -6.26 3.53 9.08
C LYS A 51 -5.43 2.37 9.63
N VAL A 52 -5.75 1.98 10.86
CA VAL A 52 -5.16 0.84 11.57
C VAL A 52 -5.59 -0.47 10.91
#